data_AF-A0A6C0IW70-F1
#
_entry.id   AF-A0A6C0IW70-F1
#
_cell.length_a   1.000
_cell.length_b   1.000
_cell.length_c   1.000
_cell.angle_alpha   90.00
_cell.angle_beta   90.00
_cell.angle_gamma   90.00
#
_symmetry.space_group_name_H-M   'P 1'
#
loop_
_entity.id
_entity.type
_entity.pdbx_description
1 polymer ?
#
loop_
_entity_poly.entity_id
_entity_poly.type
_entity_poly.pdbx_seq_one_letter_code
_entity_poly.pdbx_strand_id
1 'polypeptide(L)'
;MRMIKNFGRRESGKDNFEVFGINLKFTDLQAVIGIEQIKKNDYRVKRMREIFDLYYKELKDLVEIRPPLNDEWIPWFVDILTDKRTELVTFLKKHKISKRPVYGEINKTKMYYNKDIFVNSQYVSKNGLFLPLYITIKDSDIIQICKLIKFFYNN
;
A
#
# COMPACT_ATOMS: atom_id res chain seq x y z
N MET A 1 -9.77 -16.08 -20.17
CA MET A 1 -9.64 -16.04 -18.69
C MET A 1 -10.77 -16.72 -17.92
N ARG A 2 -12.05 -16.59 -18.31
CA ARG A 2 -13.20 -17.16 -17.55
C ARG A 2 -13.09 -18.68 -17.32
N MET A 3 -12.74 -19.45 -18.35
CA MET A 3 -12.56 -20.90 -18.25
C MET A 3 -11.36 -21.30 -17.39
N ILE A 4 -10.22 -20.60 -17.54
CA ILE A 4 -9.01 -20.86 -16.73
C ILE A 4 -9.31 -20.73 -15.23
N LYS A 5 -10.13 -19.75 -14.82
CA LYS A 5 -10.54 -19.58 -13.41
C LYS A 5 -11.54 -20.64 -12.92
N ASN A 6 -12.18 -21.35 -13.83
CA ASN A 6 -13.21 -22.36 -13.57
C ASN A 6 -12.76 -23.75 -14.03
N PHE A 7 -11.59 -24.20 -13.58
CA PHE A 7 -11.05 -25.54 -13.86
C PHE A 7 -10.82 -25.86 -15.34
N GLY A 8 -10.97 -24.92 -16.27
CA GLY A 8 -10.90 -25.18 -17.71
C GLY A 8 -12.25 -25.44 -18.38
N ARG A 9 -13.35 -25.24 -17.65
CA ARG A 9 -14.73 -25.56 -18.08
C ARG A 9 -15.47 -24.29 -18.51
N ARG A 10 -16.32 -24.39 -19.54
CA ARG A 10 -17.25 -23.30 -19.92
C ARG A 10 -18.30 -23.05 -18.85
N GLU A 11 -18.84 -24.12 -18.29
CA GLU A 11 -19.94 -24.09 -17.33
C GLU A 11 -19.57 -24.82 -16.03
N SER A 12 -20.15 -24.37 -14.91
CA SER A 12 -19.96 -25.06 -13.63
C SER A 12 -20.76 -26.36 -13.59
N GLY A 13 -20.24 -27.39 -12.94
CA GLY A 13 -20.91 -28.70 -12.82
C GLY A 13 -20.84 -29.58 -14.07
N LYS A 14 -20.19 -29.13 -15.14
CA LYS A 14 -19.87 -29.96 -16.31
C LYS A 14 -18.44 -30.50 -16.21
N ASP A 15 -18.25 -31.78 -16.45
CA ASP A 15 -16.92 -32.42 -16.44
C ASP A 15 -16.31 -32.51 -17.84
N ASN A 16 -16.50 -31.46 -18.65
CA ASN A 16 -15.80 -31.26 -19.91
C ASN A 16 -14.78 -30.12 -19.75
N PHE A 17 -13.50 -30.42 -19.98
CA PHE A 17 -12.39 -29.50 -19.77
C PHE A 17 -11.73 -29.19 -21.11
N GLU A 18 -11.87 -27.94 -21.58
CA GLU A 18 -11.40 -27.54 -22.92
C GLU A 18 -10.00 -26.90 -22.89
N VAL A 19 -9.58 -26.37 -21.73
CA VAL A 19 -8.29 -25.72 -21.53
C VAL A 19 -7.72 -26.10 -20.17
N PHE A 20 -6.42 -25.86 -19.97
CA PHE A 20 -5.87 -25.88 -18.62
C PHE A 20 -6.59 -24.86 -17.74
N GLY A 21 -6.97 -25.26 -16.53
CA GLY A 21 -7.56 -24.35 -15.57
C GLY A 21 -7.32 -24.76 -14.13
N ILE A 22 -7.59 -23.80 -13.26
CA ILE A 22 -7.41 -23.87 -11.81
C ILE A 22 -8.65 -23.28 -11.14
N ASN A 23 -8.84 -23.56 -9.86
CA ASN A 23 -9.98 -23.01 -9.11
C ASN A 23 -9.64 -21.62 -8.58
N LEU A 24 -10.06 -20.57 -9.29
CA LEU A 24 -9.88 -19.16 -8.91
C LEU A 24 -11.21 -18.40 -8.83
N LYS A 25 -12.30 -19.11 -8.54
CA LYS A 25 -13.61 -18.49 -8.29
C LYS A 25 -13.64 -17.90 -6.87
N PHE A 26 -14.25 -16.72 -6.74
CA PHE A 26 -14.64 -16.19 -5.44
C PHE A 26 -16.06 -16.65 -5.10
N THR A 27 -16.42 -16.59 -3.82
CA THR A 27 -17.74 -17.01 -3.33
C THR A 27 -18.75 -15.88 -3.40
N ASP A 28 -20.04 -16.22 -3.38
CA ASP A 28 -21.11 -15.21 -3.30
C ASP A 28 -20.97 -14.32 -2.05
N LEU A 29 -20.49 -14.88 -0.93
CA LEU A 29 -20.22 -14.08 0.28
C LEU A 29 -19.15 -13.01 0.04
N GLN A 30 -18.07 -13.35 -0.67
CA GLN A 30 -17.04 -12.38 -1.06
C GLN A 30 -17.61 -11.33 -2.02
N ALA A 31 -18.50 -11.73 -2.93
CA ALA A 31 -19.17 -10.83 -3.85
C ALA A 31 -20.04 -9.79 -3.11
N VAL A 32 -20.86 -10.24 -2.17
CA VAL A 32 -21.74 -9.38 -1.36
C VAL A 32 -20.92 -8.38 -0.55
N ILE A 33 -19.85 -8.84 0.12
CA ILE A 33 -18.93 -7.93 0.82
C ILE A 33 -18.34 -6.90 -0.15
N GLY A 34 -17.88 -7.33 -1.32
CA GLY A 34 -17.33 -6.44 -2.35
C GLY A 34 -18.33 -5.36 -2.80
N ILE A 35 -19.58 -5.73 -3.06
CA ILE A 35 -20.65 -4.80 -3.43
C ILE A 35 -20.86 -3.74 -2.34
N GLU A 36 -20.95 -4.13 -1.07
CA GLU A 36 -21.12 -3.18 0.04
C GLU A 36 -19.90 -2.27 0.26
N GLN A 37 -18.69 -2.73 -0.10
CA GLN A 37 -17.49 -1.89 -0.06
C GLN A 37 -17.47 -0.89 -1.21
N ILE A 38 -17.88 -1.29 -2.43
CA ILE A 38 -17.93 -0.42 -3.62
C ILE A 38 -18.92 0.73 -3.41
N LYS A 39 -20.07 0.50 -2.75
CA LYS A 39 -21.01 1.57 -2.38
C LYS A 39 -20.39 2.69 -1.53
N LYS A 40 -19.26 2.44 -0.87
CA LYS A 40 -18.56 3.39 0.01
C LYS A 40 -17.34 4.03 -0.66
N ASN A 41 -17.12 3.81 -1.96
CA ASN A 41 -15.87 4.17 -2.62
C ASN A 41 -15.63 5.69 -2.61
N ASP A 42 -16.65 6.49 -2.91
CA ASP A 42 -16.52 7.97 -2.96
C ASP A 42 -16.04 8.54 -1.62
N TYR A 43 -16.67 8.12 -0.52
CA TYR A 43 -16.25 8.49 0.83
C TYR A 43 -14.81 8.05 1.12
N ARG A 44 -14.44 6.83 0.72
CA ARG A 44 -13.10 6.29 0.98
C ARG A 44 -12.02 7.03 0.22
N VAL A 45 -12.24 7.30 -1.06
CA VAL A 45 -11.31 8.07 -1.89
C VAL A 45 -11.12 9.46 -1.30
N LYS A 46 -12.22 10.13 -0.95
CA LYS A 46 -12.16 11.44 -0.26
C LYS A 46 -11.34 11.36 1.02
N ARG A 47 -11.65 10.41 1.92
CA ARG A 47 -10.95 10.26 3.19
C ARG A 47 -9.47 9.94 3.02
N MET A 48 -9.11 9.10 2.04
CA MET A 48 -7.71 8.77 1.75
C MET A 48 -6.92 10.00 1.28
N ARG A 49 -7.53 10.88 0.47
CA ARG A 49 -6.93 12.17 0.07
C ARG A 49 -6.71 13.08 1.28
N GLU A 50 -7.71 13.25 2.14
CA GLU A 50 -7.59 14.05 3.37
C GLU A 50 -6.44 13.57 4.27
N ILE A 51 -6.32 12.24 4.45
CA ILE A 51 -5.23 11.63 5.22
C ILE A 51 -3.88 11.95 4.59
N PHE A 52 -3.75 11.76 3.27
CA PHE A 52 -2.53 12.06 2.54
C PHE A 52 -2.15 13.53 2.63
N ASP A 53 -3.11 14.43 2.38
CA ASP A 53 -2.89 15.88 2.40
C ASP A 53 -2.43 16.36 3.78
N LEU A 54 -2.96 15.77 4.85
CA LEU A 54 -2.54 16.07 6.22
C LEU A 54 -1.09 15.63 6.47
N TYR A 55 -0.71 14.41 6.08
CA TYR A 55 0.70 13.97 6.16
C TYR A 55 1.61 14.84 5.29
N TYR A 56 1.20 15.15 4.06
CA TYR A 56 1.95 15.96 3.11
C TYR A 56 2.20 17.36 3.67
N LYS A 57 1.14 18.03 4.15
CA LYS A 57 1.24 19.35 4.78
C LYS A 57 2.21 19.35 5.95
N GLU A 58 2.17 18.32 6.79
CA GLU A 58 2.97 18.27 8.02
C GLU A 58 4.43 17.86 7.79
N LEU A 59 4.72 17.03 6.78
CA LEU A 59 6.01 16.34 6.67
C LEU A 59 6.83 16.66 5.40
N LYS A 60 6.26 17.33 4.39
CA LYS A 60 6.93 17.53 3.09
C LYS A 60 8.27 18.28 3.15
N ASP A 61 8.46 19.14 4.14
CA ASP A 61 9.69 19.92 4.31
C ASP A 61 10.76 19.15 5.11
N LEU A 62 10.43 17.96 5.61
CA LEU A 62 11.28 17.15 6.48
C LEU A 62 11.72 15.83 5.83
N VAL A 63 10.86 15.23 5.02
CA VAL A 63 11.10 13.97 4.31
C VAL A 63 10.61 14.10 2.87
N GLU A 64 11.16 13.30 1.95
CA GLU A 64 10.60 13.27 0.60
C GLU A 64 9.22 12.59 0.64
N ILE A 65 8.21 13.32 0.21
CA ILE A 65 6.87 12.82 -0.07
C ILE A 65 6.46 13.37 -1.43
N ARG A 66 6.10 12.48 -2.35
CA ARG A 66 5.80 12.89 -3.73
C ARG A 66 4.37 13.42 -3.80
N PRO A 67 4.15 14.62 -4.36
CA PRO A 67 2.81 15.14 -4.55
C PRO A 67 2.03 14.28 -5.56
N PRO A 68 0.69 14.35 -5.54
CA PRO A 68 -0.15 13.76 -6.58
C PRO A 68 0.28 14.23 -7.97
N LEU A 69 0.30 13.31 -8.95
CA LEU A 69 0.58 13.66 -10.35
C LEU A 69 -0.63 14.30 -11.04
N ASN A 70 -1.84 13.89 -10.64
CA ASN A 70 -3.12 14.37 -11.15
C ASN A 70 -4.26 13.97 -10.19
N ASP A 71 -5.49 14.37 -10.52
CA ASP A 71 -6.69 14.10 -9.72
C ASP A 71 -7.19 12.65 -9.83
N GLU A 72 -6.69 11.86 -10.78
CA GLU A 72 -7.04 10.44 -10.94
C GLU A 72 -6.30 9.55 -9.94
N TRP A 73 -5.15 10.00 -9.43
CA TRP A 73 -4.36 9.25 -8.46
C TRP A 73 -5.06 9.15 -7.10
N ILE A 74 -5.17 7.94 -6.57
CA ILE A 74 -5.73 7.67 -5.23
C ILE A 74 -4.58 7.23 -4.32
N PRO A 75 -4.39 7.86 -3.14
CA PRO A 75 -3.29 7.53 -2.23
C PRO A 75 -3.58 6.22 -1.49
N TRP A 76 -3.38 5.09 -2.17
CA TRP A 76 -3.54 3.75 -1.59
C TRP A 76 -2.60 3.52 -0.39
N PHE A 77 -1.48 4.23 -0.38
CA PHE A 77 -0.58 4.37 0.76
C PHE A 77 -0.14 5.84 0.91
N VAL A 78 0.36 6.16 2.11
CA VAL A 78 1.17 7.36 2.33
C VAL A 78 2.61 6.90 2.47
N ASP A 79 3.38 6.99 1.40
CA ASP A 79 4.81 6.70 1.38
C ASP A 79 5.65 7.95 1.61
N ILE A 80 6.65 7.81 2.47
CA ILE A 80 7.74 8.77 2.63
C ILE A 80 9.06 8.10 2.25
N LEU A 81 10.01 8.89 1.76
CA LEU A 81 11.38 8.48 1.45
C LEU A 81 12.34 9.21 2.39
N THR A 82 13.20 8.45 3.05
CA THR A 82 14.21 8.97 3.99
C THR A 82 15.45 8.08 4.03
N ASP A 83 16.62 8.70 4.16
CA ASP A 83 17.90 8.04 4.41
C ASP A 83 17.97 7.42 5.82
N LYS A 84 17.22 7.94 6.78
CA LYS A 84 17.10 7.46 8.18
C LYS A 84 15.98 6.44 8.38
N ARG A 85 15.60 5.68 7.34
CA ARG A 85 14.43 4.79 7.39
C ARG A 85 14.50 3.77 8.53
N THR A 86 15.66 3.15 8.74
CA THR A 86 15.84 2.07 9.72
C THR A 86 15.70 2.57 11.16
N GLU A 87 16.29 3.73 11.42
CA GLU A 87 16.24 4.47 12.68
C GLU A 87 14.81 4.92 12.95
N LEU A 88 14.14 5.51 11.95
CA LEU A 88 12.76 5.96 12.05
C LEU A 88 11.80 4.80 12.33
N VAL A 89 11.97 3.65 11.66
CA VAL A 89 11.17 2.44 11.93
C VAL A 89 11.32 1.99 13.40
N THR A 90 12.55 2.01 13.91
CA THR A 90 12.87 1.63 15.29
C THR A 90 12.24 2.61 16.29
N PHE A 91 12.36 3.90 16.02
CA PHE A 91 11.75 4.97 16.80
C PHE A 91 10.21 4.84 16.84
N LEU A 92 9.56 4.75 15.67
CA LEU A 92 8.11 4.59 15.58
C LEU A 92 7.63 3.29 16.25
N LYS A 93 8.41 2.20 16.19
CA LYS A 93 8.11 0.97 16.93
C LYS A 93 8.10 1.19 18.44
N LYS A 94 9.07 1.92 18.99
CA LYS A 94 9.13 2.26 20.43
C LYS A 94 7.89 3.07 20.86
N HIS A 95 7.38 3.92 19.98
CA HIS A 95 6.16 4.72 20.21
C HIS A 95 4.86 4.00 19.81
N LYS A 96 4.89 2.69 19.57
CA LYS A 96 3.71 1.85 19.21
C LYS A 96 2.98 2.32 17.95
N ILE A 97 3.68 3.02 17.05
CA ILE A 97 3.15 3.42 15.75
C ILE A 97 3.32 2.27 14.75
N SER A 98 2.25 1.91 14.06
CA SER A 98 2.29 0.97 12.94
C SER A 98 2.96 1.65 11.73
N LYS A 99 3.62 0.86 10.91
CA LYS A 99 4.44 1.31 9.78
C LYS A 99 4.85 0.08 9.02
N ARG A 100 5.12 0.25 7.74
CA ARG A 100 5.57 -0.86 6.91
C ARG A 100 6.64 -0.37 5.94
N PRO A 101 7.82 -1.01 5.88
CA PRO A 101 8.75 -0.77 4.79
C PRO A 101 8.03 -0.91 3.44
N VAL A 102 8.39 -0.08 2.46
CA VAL A 102 7.92 -0.29 1.08
C VAL A 102 8.43 -1.62 0.54
N TYR A 103 7.90 -2.02 -0.62
CA TYR A 103 8.29 -3.28 -1.24
C TYR A 103 9.79 -3.33 -1.53
N GLY A 104 10.39 -4.49 -1.26
CA GLY A 104 11.76 -4.77 -1.62
C GLY A 104 11.93 -4.92 -3.14
N GLU A 105 13.18 -4.89 -3.58
CA GLU A 105 13.56 -5.16 -4.96
C GLU A 105 13.20 -6.60 -5.35
N ILE A 106 12.27 -6.78 -6.29
CA ILE A 106 11.85 -8.11 -6.77
C ILE A 106 13.05 -8.90 -7.30
N ASN A 107 13.93 -8.24 -8.05
CA ASN A 107 15.15 -8.83 -8.60
C ASN A 107 16.18 -9.24 -7.53
N LYS A 108 15.98 -8.91 -6.26
CA LYS A 108 16.84 -9.36 -5.14
C LYS A 108 16.17 -10.45 -4.29
N THR A 109 14.95 -10.85 -4.62
CA THR A 109 14.29 -12.00 -3.98
C THR A 109 14.87 -13.32 -4.49
N LYS A 110 14.82 -14.38 -3.68
CA LYS A 110 15.40 -15.70 -4.01
C LYS A 110 14.89 -16.28 -5.34
N MET A 111 13.60 -16.11 -5.64
CA MET A 111 12.95 -16.69 -6.83
C MET A 111 13.30 -15.93 -8.11
N TYR A 112 13.52 -14.63 -8.02
CA TYR A 112 13.73 -13.74 -9.18
C TYR A 112 15.12 -13.09 -9.16
N TYR A 113 16.09 -13.74 -8.52
CA TYR A 113 17.39 -13.12 -8.26
C TYR A 113 18.09 -12.74 -9.57
N ASN A 114 18.52 -11.48 -9.63
CA ASN A 114 19.37 -10.93 -10.66
C ASN A 114 20.37 -9.95 -10.02
N LYS A 115 21.64 -10.04 -10.44
CA LYS A 115 22.74 -9.18 -10.01
C LYS A 115 22.58 -7.71 -10.43
N ASP A 116 21.80 -7.43 -11.48
CA ASP A 116 21.58 -6.08 -12.01
C ASP A 116 21.11 -5.09 -10.93
N ILE A 117 21.49 -3.83 -11.08
CA ILE A 117 21.14 -2.74 -10.19
C ILE A 117 20.11 -1.86 -10.89
N PHE A 118 18.89 -1.84 -10.35
CA PHE A 118 17.84 -0.94 -10.78
C PHE A 118 17.78 0.23 -9.80
N VAL A 119 18.52 1.31 -10.11
CA VAL A 119 18.79 2.43 -9.20
C VAL A 119 17.53 2.99 -8.51
N ASN A 120 16.43 3.15 -9.23
CA ASN A 120 15.16 3.65 -8.68
C ASN A 120 14.49 2.63 -7.76
N SER A 121 14.49 1.35 -8.13
CA SER A 121 13.93 0.26 -7.32
C SER A 121 14.70 0.12 -6.00
N GLN A 122 16.04 0.15 -6.08
CA GLN A 122 16.93 0.11 -4.93
C GLN A 122 16.71 1.32 -4.01
N TYR A 123 16.63 2.52 -4.59
CA TYR A 123 16.41 3.75 -3.84
C TYR A 123 15.07 3.72 -3.09
N VAL A 124 13.98 3.37 -3.76
CA VAL A 124 12.65 3.28 -3.13
C VAL A 124 12.64 2.18 -2.07
N SER A 125 13.10 0.97 -2.39
CA SER A 125 13.18 -0.17 -1.45
C SER A 125 13.97 0.15 -0.17
N LYS A 126 15.09 0.85 -0.31
CA LYS A 126 15.98 1.19 0.81
C LYS A 126 15.41 2.30 1.70
N ASN A 127 14.83 3.34 1.09
CA ASN A 127 14.47 4.58 1.79
C ASN A 127 12.97 4.69 2.09
N GLY A 128 12.12 3.90 1.44
CA GLY A 128 10.68 4.04 1.49
C GLY A 128 10.04 3.43 2.74
N LEU A 129 9.11 4.17 3.32
CA LEU A 129 8.29 3.76 4.46
C LEU A 129 6.83 4.14 4.24
N PHE A 130 5.92 3.18 4.34
CA PHE A 130 4.49 3.43 4.43
C PHE A 130 4.11 3.83 5.86
N LEU A 131 3.52 5.02 5.99
CA LEU A 131 2.91 5.51 7.22
C LEU A 131 1.51 4.92 7.41
N PRO A 132 0.94 4.98 8.63
CA PRO A 132 -0.43 4.53 8.90
C PRO A 132 -1.45 5.14 7.95
N LEU A 133 -2.14 4.28 7.22
CA LEU A 133 -3.30 4.66 6.42
C LEU A 133 -4.39 3.61 6.61
N TYR A 134 -5.53 4.02 7.14
CA TYR A 134 -6.76 3.26 7.19
C TYR A 134 -7.92 4.23 7.40
N ILE A 135 -9.09 3.92 6.85
CA ILE A 135 -10.21 4.86 6.71
C ILE A 135 -10.69 5.45 8.04
N THR A 136 -10.56 4.70 9.15
CA THR A 136 -11.02 5.11 10.48
C THR A 136 -9.96 5.79 11.34
N ILE A 137 -8.74 6.03 10.82
CA ILE A 137 -7.71 6.79 11.55
C ILE A 137 -8.23 8.21 11.81
N LYS A 138 -7.98 8.77 13.00
CA LYS A 138 -8.37 10.15 13.31
C LYS A 138 -7.27 11.12 12.91
N ASP A 139 -7.65 12.33 12.54
CA ASP A 139 -6.69 13.40 12.23
C ASP A 139 -5.78 13.71 13.42
N SER A 140 -6.30 13.61 14.65
CA SER A 140 -5.51 13.76 15.88
C SER A 140 -4.37 12.74 15.98
N ASP A 141 -4.62 11.50 15.54
CA ASP A 141 -3.62 10.43 15.56
C ASP A 141 -2.56 10.68 14.49
N ILE A 142 -2.98 11.12 13.30
CA ILE A 142 -2.08 11.54 12.22
C ILE A 142 -1.18 12.69 12.68
N ILE A 143 -1.75 13.71 13.31
CA ILE A 143 -1.00 14.86 13.85
C ILE A 143 0.00 14.39 14.90
N GLN A 144 -0.39 13.48 15.79
CA GLN A 144 0.52 12.93 16.80
C GLN A 144 1.68 12.14 16.16
N ILE A 145 1.40 11.35 15.12
CA ILE A 145 2.44 10.67 14.33
C ILE A 145 3.39 11.69 13.70
N CYS A 146 2.85 12.76 13.09
CA CYS A 146 3.67 13.80 12.47
C CYS A 146 4.56 14.52 13.49
N LYS A 147 4.04 14.83 14.69
CA LYS A 147 4.83 15.41 15.79
C LYS A 147 5.98 14.50 16.22
N LEU A 148 5.73 13.19 16.32
CA LEU A 148 6.77 12.21 16.65
C LEU A 148 7.85 12.15 15.57
N ILE A 149 7.46 12.16 14.29
CA ILE A 149 8.42 12.18 13.17
C ILE A 149 9.24 13.48 13.22
N LYS A 150 8.61 14.65 13.40
CA LYS A 150 9.31 15.93 13.57
C LYS A 150 10.31 15.90 14.74
N PHE A 151 9.89 15.36 15.87
CA PHE A 151 10.76 15.19 17.04
C PHE A 151 11.97 14.29 16.72
N PHE A 152 11.79 13.20 15.97
CA PHE A 152 12.89 12.32 15.58
C PHE A 152 13.97 13.01 14.73
N TYR A 153 13.62 14.00 13.89
CA TYR A 153 14.59 14.73 13.06
C TYR A 153 15.18 15.97 13.72
N ASN A 154 14.51 16.54 14.71
CA ASN A 154 14.98 17.71 15.45
C ASN A 154 15.92 17.37 16.62
N ASN A 155 16.11 16.08 16.91
CA ASN A 155 17.15 15.56 17.82
C ASN A 155 18.23 14.83 17.03
#